data_AF-A0A365TBV5-F1
#
_entry.id   AF-A0A365TBV5-F1
#
_cell.length_a   1.000
_cell.length_b   1.000
_cell.length_c   1.000
_cell.angle_alpha   90.00
_cell.angle_beta   90.00
_cell.angle_gamma   90.00
#
_symmetry.space_group_name_H-M   'P 1'
#
loop_
_entity.id
_entity.type
_entity.pdbx_description
1 polymer ?
#
loop_
_entity_poly.entity_id
_entity_poly.type
_entity_poly.pdbx_seq_one_letter_code
_entity_poly.pdbx_strand_id
1 'polypeptide(L)'
;MDREGYRPNEEATHEKATDDNPFEDAYANHLEPLVVIGRDGEVYWTEGNHRFAIASILDVDAIPVYVLCRHESWQAVRDRLDDTPREELPPELEAYLGHPDVRDVRPE
;
A
#
# COMPACT_ATOMS: atom_id res chain seq x y z
N MET A 1 -32.79 -21.14 -7.28
CA MET A 1 -32.15 -20.10 -6.45
C MET A 1 -32.32 -18.82 -7.23
N ASP A 2 -33.16 -17.92 -6.72
CA ASP A 2 -33.51 -16.68 -7.40
C ASP A 2 -32.25 -15.86 -7.70
N ARG A 3 -32.07 -15.46 -8.95
CA ARG A 3 -30.99 -14.58 -9.42
C ARG A 3 -31.43 -13.13 -9.44
N GLU A 4 -32.31 -12.74 -8.52
CA GLU A 4 -32.72 -11.35 -8.38
C GLU A 4 -31.65 -10.60 -7.58
N GLY A 5 -30.74 -9.94 -8.29
CA GLY A 5 -29.83 -8.93 -7.74
C GLY A 5 -28.34 -9.10 -8.01
N TYR A 6 -27.85 -10.30 -8.34
CA TYR A 6 -26.43 -10.49 -8.65
C TYR A 6 -26.21 -10.64 -10.16
N ARG A 7 -25.64 -9.59 -10.78
CA ARG A 7 -25.07 -9.63 -12.13
C ARG A 7 -23.56 -9.88 -12.02
N PRO A 8 -23.02 -10.97 -12.61
CA PRO A 8 -21.59 -11.19 -12.65
C PRO A 8 -20.91 -10.13 -13.52
N ASN A 9 -19.66 -9.79 -13.18
CA ASN A 9 -18.91 -8.72 -13.83
C ASN A 9 -18.71 -8.95 -15.34
N GLU A 10 -18.79 -10.20 -15.81
CA GLU A 10 -18.71 -10.58 -17.23
C GLU A 10 -19.95 -10.18 -18.05
N GLU A 11 -21.11 -10.05 -17.39
CA GLU A 11 -22.37 -9.60 -18.01
C GLU A 11 -22.53 -8.07 -17.93
N ALA A 12 -21.63 -7.39 -17.22
CA ALA A 12 -21.55 -5.93 -17.16
C ALA A 12 -20.55 -5.45 -18.21
N THR A 13 -21.04 -4.96 -19.35
CA THR A 13 -20.26 -3.97 -20.11
C THR A 13 -19.99 -2.82 -19.15
N HIS A 14 -18.72 -2.64 -18.74
CA HIS A 14 -18.29 -1.50 -17.96
C HIS A 14 -18.52 -0.24 -18.81
N GLU A 15 -19.73 0.34 -18.73
CA GLU A 15 -19.96 1.72 -19.12
C GLU A 15 -19.13 2.56 -18.15
N LYS A 16 -18.13 3.25 -18.68
CA LYS A 16 -17.45 4.29 -17.92
C LYS A 16 -18.52 5.26 -17.41
N ALA A 17 -18.39 5.73 -16.17
CA ALA A 17 -19.34 6.69 -15.61
C ALA A 17 -19.46 7.96 -16.48
N THR A 18 -18.43 8.26 -17.27
CA THR A 18 -18.39 9.29 -18.30
C THR A 18 -17.27 8.95 -19.30
N ASP A 19 -17.43 9.34 -20.58
CA ASP A 19 -16.38 9.17 -21.61
C ASP A 19 -15.13 10.01 -21.31
N ASP A 20 -15.29 11.13 -20.61
CA ASP A 20 -14.24 12.01 -20.12
C ASP A 20 -14.25 11.98 -18.58
N ASN A 21 -13.44 11.11 -17.97
CA ASN A 21 -13.23 11.11 -16.52
C ASN A 21 -11.78 11.52 -16.22
N PRO A 22 -11.50 12.83 -16.07
CA PRO A 22 -10.15 13.32 -15.86
C PRO A 22 -9.51 12.79 -14.57
N PHE A 23 -10.29 12.29 -13.61
CA PHE A 23 -9.75 11.64 -12.40
C PHE A 23 -9.29 10.21 -12.66
N GLU A 24 -10.05 9.42 -13.44
CA GLU A 24 -9.64 8.07 -13.85
C GLU A 24 -8.48 8.10 -14.85
N ASP A 25 -8.48 9.07 -15.77
CA ASP A 25 -7.43 9.23 -16.78
C ASP A 25 -6.14 9.83 -16.19
N ALA A 26 -6.20 10.62 -15.09
CA ALA A 26 -5.00 11.26 -14.53
C ALA A 26 -4.36 10.50 -13.36
N TYR A 27 -5.13 9.78 -12.53
CA TYR A 27 -4.60 9.26 -11.26
C TYR A 27 -4.77 7.75 -11.06
N ALA A 28 -5.98 7.21 -11.25
CA ALA A 28 -6.25 5.82 -10.86
C ALA A 28 -5.45 4.77 -11.66
N ASN A 29 -5.26 5.01 -12.97
CA ASN A 29 -4.52 4.09 -13.84
C ASN A 29 -3.00 4.31 -13.86
N HIS A 30 -2.51 5.41 -13.27
CA HIS A 30 -1.09 5.77 -13.28
C HIS A 30 -0.37 5.49 -11.97
N LEU A 31 -1.10 5.18 -10.90
CA LEU A 31 -0.52 4.83 -9.61
C LEU A 31 -0.27 3.33 -9.49
N GLU A 32 0.76 3.01 -8.70
CA GLU A 32 0.98 1.67 -8.15
C GLU A 32 -0.02 1.41 -7.01
N PRO A 33 -0.24 0.14 -6.61
CA PRO A 33 -1.12 -0.18 -5.48
C PRO A 33 -0.78 0.64 -4.24
N LEU A 34 -1.81 1.07 -3.52
CA LEU A 34 -1.66 1.90 -2.32
C LEU A 34 -1.72 1.03 -1.08
N VAL A 35 -0.84 1.33 -0.12
CA VAL A 35 -0.81 0.75 1.22
C VAL A 35 -0.87 1.85 2.28
N VAL A 36 -1.30 1.50 3.47
CA VAL A 36 -1.21 2.33 4.67
C VAL A 36 -0.43 1.59 5.73
N ILE A 37 0.26 2.32 6.61
CA ILE A 37 1.06 1.73 7.68
C ILE A 37 0.35 1.89 9.02
N GLY A 38 0.13 0.77 9.70
CA GLY A 38 -0.47 0.68 11.01
C GLY A 38 0.38 1.27 12.13
N ARG A 39 -0.16 1.24 13.35
CA ARG A 39 0.49 1.74 14.56
C ARG A 39 1.87 1.13 14.80
N ASP A 40 1.98 -0.18 14.56
CA ASP A 40 3.16 -0.98 14.87
C ASP A 40 3.98 -1.33 13.62
N GLY A 41 3.78 -0.60 12.52
CA GLY A 41 4.48 -0.80 11.25
C GLY A 41 3.78 -1.78 10.29
N GLU A 42 2.72 -2.47 10.72
CA GLU A 42 1.97 -3.39 9.86
C GLU A 42 1.51 -2.72 8.55
N VAL A 43 1.79 -3.37 7.43
CA VAL A 43 1.40 -2.87 6.10
C VAL A 43 -0.01 -3.36 5.79
N TYR A 44 -0.95 -2.43 5.68
CA TYR A 44 -2.30 -2.71 5.22
C TYR A 44 -2.47 -2.27 3.79
N TRP A 45 -2.97 -3.19 2.98
CA TRP A 45 -3.31 -2.92 1.61
C TRP A 45 -4.69 -2.24 1.52
N THR A 46 -4.81 -1.17 0.72
CA THR A 46 -6.06 -0.39 0.61
C THR A 46 -6.58 -0.26 -0.82
N GLU A 47 -5.72 -0.09 -1.83
CA GLU A 47 -6.14 0.11 -3.22
C GLU A 47 -5.29 -0.71 -4.21
N GLY A 48 -5.80 -0.93 -5.42
CA GLY A 48 -5.08 -1.71 -6.45
C GLY A 48 -5.34 -3.22 -6.43
N ASN A 49 -6.52 -3.64 -5.93
CA ASN A 49 -7.00 -5.04 -5.85
C ASN A 49 -6.68 -5.88 -7.07
N HIS A 50 -7.01 -5.38 -8.26
CA HIS A 50 -6.81 -6.13 -9.49
C HIS A 50 -5.33 -6.37 -9.77
N ARG A 51 -4.48 -5.34 -9.59
CA ARG A 51 -3.02 -5.45 -9.82
C ARG A 51 -2.38 -6.42 -8.83
N PHE A 52 -2.77 -6.35 -7.55
CA PHE A 52 -2.27 -7.28 -6.53
C PHE A 52 -2.69 -8.73 -6.81
N ALA A 53 -3.96 -8.97 -7.15
CA ALA A 53 -4.46 -10.29 -7.49
C ALA A 53 -3.76 -10.87 -8.73
N ILE A 54 -3.54 -10.05 -9.77
CA ILE A 54 -2.79 -10.45 -10.97
C ILE A 54 -1.35 -10.83 -10.60
N ALA A 55 -0.65 -10.00 -9.81
CA ALA A 55 0.71 -10.27 -9.37
C ALA A 55 0.81 -11.58 -8.59
N SER A 56 -0.16 -11.84 -7.69
CA SER A 56 -0.24 -13.09 -6.94
C SER A 56 -0.47 -14.31 -7.82
N ILE A 57 -1.37 -14.23 -8.81
CA ILE A 57 -1.62 -15.33 -9.76
C ILE A 57 -0.40 -15.62 -10.63
N LEU A 58 0.35 -14.58 -11.00
CA LEU A 58 1.55 -14.68 -11.82
C LEU A 58 2.81 -15.04 -11.04
N ASP A 59 2.70 -15.27 -9.72
CA ASP A 59 3.82 -15.57 -8.83
C ASP A 59 4.95 -14.53 -8.91
N VAL A 60 4.55 -13.26 -8.94
CA VAL A 60 5.49 -12.14 -8.90
C VAL A 60 5.95 -11.93 -7.46
N ASP A 61 7.25 -12.13 -7.21
CA ASP A 61 7.85 -12.08 -5.86
C ASP A 61 7.57 -10.77 -5.11
N ALA A 62 7.59 -9.63 -5.81
CA ALA A 62 7.35 -8.33 -5.22
C ALA A 62 6.79 -7.33 -6.25
N ILE A 63 5.94 -6.43 -5.78
CA ILE A 63 5.43 -5.30 -6.57
C ILE A 63 5.74 -3.97 -5.88
N PRO A 64 5.96 -2.88 -6.63
CA PRO A 64 6.03 -1.56 -6.06
C PRO A 64 4.66 -1.16 -5.48
N VAL A 65 4.70 -0.35 -4.42
CA VAL A 65 3.52 0.22 -3.79
C VAL A 65 3.80 1.67 -3.39
N TYR A 66 2.73 2.46 -3.24
CA TYR A 66 2.82 3.78 -2.61
C TYR A 66 2.26 3.73 -1.18
N VAL A 67 2.95 4.36 -0.25
CA VAL A 67 2.44 4.57 1.12
C VAL A 67 1.55 5.80 1.14
N LEU A 68 0.24 5.61 1.27
CA LEU A 68 -0.75 6.69 1.27
C LEU A 68 -0.75 7.46 2.59
N CYS A 69 -0.69 6.75 3.71
CA CYS A 69 -0.57 7.35 5.04
C CYS A 69 0.10 6.39 6.04
N ARG A 70 0.57 6.96 7.14
CA ARG A 70 1.16 6.24 8.27
C ARG A 70 0.40 6.63 9.53
N HIS A 71 0.18 5.68 10.41
CA HIS A 71 -0.31 5.97 11.76
C HIS A 71 0.71 6.87 12.48
N GLU A 72 0.24 7.85 13.25
CA GLU A 72 1.08 8.84 13.94
C GLU A 72 2.15 8.20 14.84
N SER A 73 1.79 7.13 15.58
CA SER A 73 2.74 6.39 16.41
C SER A 73 3.86 5.72 15.61
N TRP A 74 3.57 5.23 14.40
CA TRP A 74 4.60 4.67 13.53
C TRP A 74 5.49 5.77 12.98
N GLN A 75 4.91 6.91 12.61
CA GLN A 75 5.71 8.07 12.22
C GLN A 75 6.67 8.50 13.35
N ALA A 76 6.21 8.52 14.60
CA ALA A 76 7.09 8.80 15.73
C ALA A 76 8.22 7.77 15.91
N VAL A 77 7.99 6.50 15.59
CA VAL A 77 9.06 5.47 15.55
C VAL A 77 10.08 5.80 14.47
N ARG A 78 9.64 6.19 13.27
CA ARG A 78 10.53 6.61 12.17
C ARG A 78 11.35 7.84 12.52
N ASP A 79 10.71 8.85 13.12
CA ASP A 79 11.39 10.08 13.51
C ASP A 79 12.46 9.79 14.58
N ARG A 80 12.11 8.99 15.59
CA ARG A 80 13.09 8.53 16.60
C ARG A 80 14.21 7.71 16.00
N LEU A 81 13.88 6.82 15.05
CA LEU A 81 14.89 6.08 14.31
C LEU A 81 15.83 7.05 13.64
N ASP A 82 15.33 8.06 12.91
CA ASP A 82 16.12 9.05 12.19
C ASP A 82 17.04 9.89 13.08
N ASP A 83 16.51 10.35 14.22
CA ASP A 83 17.21 11.21 15.17
C ASP A 83 18.23 10.48 16.04
N THR A 84 18.11 9.15 16.21
CA THR A 84 18.96 8.39 17.13
C THR A 84 20.14 7.75 16.39
N PRO A 85 21.41 8.05 16.76
CA PRO A 85 22.57 7.37 16.21
C PRO A 85 22.50 5.86 16.39
N ARG A 86 23.03 5.10 15.42
CA ARG A 86 22.90 3.63 15.40
C ARG A 86 23.48 2.98 16.67
N GLU A 87 24.56 3.53 17.20
CA GLU A 87 25.25 3.04 18.39
C GLU A 87 24.46 3.27 19.69
N GLU A 88 23.46 4.16 19.65
CA GLU A 88 22.62 4.56 20.77
C GLU A 88 21.17 4.06 20.62
N LEU A 89 20.89 3.24 19.60
CA LEU A 89 19.54 2.74 19.37
C LEU A 89 19.11 1.82 20.51
N PRO A 90 17.96 2.11 21.15
CA PRO A 90 17.42 1.22 22.14
C PRO A 90 16.84 -0.03 21.45
N PRO A 91 16.81 -1.19 22.13
CA PRO A 91 16.41 -2.47 21.53
C PRO A 91 15.03 -2.45 20.87
N GLU A 92 14.08 -1.65 21.38
CA GLU A 92 12.76 -1.52 20.78
C GLU A 92 12.76 -0.83 19.40
N LEU A 93 13.74 0.01 19.12
CA LEU A 93 13.90 0.65 17.80
C LEU A 93 14.74 -0.23 16.87
N GLU A 94 15.74 -0.92 17.39
CA GLU A 94 16.56 -1.86 16.59
C GLU A 94 15.69 -2.93 15.90
N ALA A 95 14.62 -3.38 16.56
CA ALA A 95 13.65 -4.33 16.01
C ALA A 95 13.02 -3.89 14.68
N TYR A 96 12.99 -2.58 14.40
CA TYR A 96 12.39 -2.00 13.19
C TYR A 96 13.39 -1.72 12.07
N LEU A 97 14.69 -1.92 12.27
CA LEU A 97 15.71 -1.64 11.24
C LEU A 97 15.53 -2.45 9.94
N GLY A 98 14.91 -3.64 10.03
CA GLY A 98 14.58 -4.46 8.85
C GLY A 98 13.27 -4.08 8.16
N HIS A 99 12.51 -3.13 8.70
CA HIS A 99 11.20 -2.79 8.18
C HIS A 99 11.32 -2.06 6.82
N PRO A 100 10.60 -2.47 5.77
CA PRO A 100 10.77 -1.88 4.43
C PRO A 100 10.45 -0.39 4.39
N ASP A 101 9.50 0.06 5.22
CA ASP A 101 9.14 1.47 5.29
C ASP A 101 10.31 2.32 5.82
N VAL A 102 11.21 1.85 6.68
CA VAL A 102 12.24 2.72 7.32
C VAL A 102 13.53 2.91 6.51
N ARG A 103 13.65 2.27 5.34
CA ARG A 103 14.89 2.25 4.55
C ARG A 103 15.33 3.62 4.05
N ASP A 104 14.41 4.56 3.91
CA ASP A 104 14.70 5.94 3.50
C ASP A 104 15.36 6.77 4.60
N VAL A 105 15.01 6.50 5.87
CA VAL A 105 15.62 7.15 7.05
C VAL A 105 16.79 6.34 7.62
N ARG A 106 16.87 5.04 7.32
CA ARG A 106 17.95 4.14 7.72
C ARG A 106 18.37 3.28 6.53
N PRO A 107 19.16 3.83 5.59
CA PRO A 107 19.73 3.05 4.51
C PRO A 107 20.69 1.97 5.07
N GLU A 108 20.78 0.85 4.35
CA GLU A 108 21.65 -0.30 4.70
C GLU A 108 23.13 0.05 4.73
#